data_AF-A0A6M3LPT9-F1
#
_entry.id   AF-A0A6M3LPT9-F1
#
_cell.length_a   1.000
_cell.length_b   1.000
_cell.length_c   1.000
_cell.angle_alpha   90.00
_cell.angle_beta   90.00
_cell.angle_gamma   90.00
#
_symmetry.space_group_name_H-M   'P 1'
#
loop_
_entity.id
_entity.type
_entity.pdbx_description
1 polymer ?
#
loop_
_entity_poly.entity_id
_entity_poly.type
_entity_poly.pdbx_seq_one_letter_code
_entity_poly.pdbx_strand_id
1 'polypeptide(L)' 'MKLEEAKNLKHGQTIFYKRTHNADGTIRKPITLEKWRVNGKVQTWKRSPERIRVPLKNGLYNYNVLDEDNVGFFEIN' A
#
# COMPACT_ATOMS: atom_id res chain seq x y z
N MET A 1 2.87 -6.27 -3.89
CA MET A 1 3.51 -5.73 -5.11
C MET A 1 5.01 -5.82 -4.91
N LYS A 2 5.82 -5.61 -5.94
CA LYS A 2 7.29 -5.64 -5.76
C LYS A 2 7.81 -4.28 -5.29
N LEU A 3 8.97 -4.26 -4.63
CA LEU A 3 9.58 -3.02 -4.13
C LEU A 3 9.83 -1.99 -5.25
N GLU A 4 10.39 -2.43 -6.38
CA GLU A 4 10.66 -1.57 -7.53
C GLU A 4 9.38 -0.96 -8.13
N GLU A 5 8.27 -1.68 -8.07
CA GLU A 5 6.96 -1.19 -8.49
C GLU A 5 6.46 -0.08 -7.54
N ALA A 6 6.60 -0.30 -6.23
CA ALA A 6 6.24 0.68 -5.21
C ALA A 6 7.05 1.98 -5.30
N LYS A 7 8.35 1.90 -5.65
CA LYS A 7 9.22 3.07 -5.88
C LYS A 7 8.73 3.98 -7.01
N ASN A 8 8.00 3.41 -7.96
CA ASN A 8 7.51 4.13 -9.14
C ASN A 8 6.12 4.73 -8.97
N LEU A 9 5.42 4.45 -7.86
CA LEU A 9 4.10 4.97 -7.57
C LEU A 9 4.05 6.50 -7.64
N LYS A 10 2.93 7.02 -8.14
CA LYS A 10 2.71 8.47 -8.28
C LYS A 10 1.67 8.97 -7.30
N HIS A 11 1.82 10.23 -6.89
CA HIS A 11 0.81 10.91 -6.08
C HIS A 11 -0.57 10.81 -6.76
N GLY A 12 -1.58 10.44 -5.98
CA GLY A 12 -2.94 10.28 -6.46
C GLY A 12 -3.24 8.93 -7.11
N GLN A 13 -2.24 8.06 -7.33
CA GLN A 13 -2.45 6.71 -7.85
C GLN A 13 -3.25 5.86 -6.85
N THR A 14 -4.06 4.94 -7.38
CA THR A 14 -4.82 3.98 -6.57
C THR A 14 -4.04 2.66 -6.48
N ILE A 15 -3.99 2.10 -5.27
CA ILE A 15 -3.48 0.75 -4.99
C ILE A 15 -4.48 0.01 -4.11
N PHE A 16 -4.31 -1.30 -4.01
CA PHE A 16 -5.28 -2.21 -3.40
C PHE A 16 -4.61 -3.05 -2.32
N TYR A 17 -5.18 -3.08 -1.13
CA TYR A 17 -4.68 -3.91 -0.02
C TYR A 17 -5.34 -5.29 -0.06
N LYS A 18 -4.49 -6.33 -0.10
CA LYS A 18 -4.85 -7.75 -0.13
C LYS A 18 -5.26 -8.25 1.25
N ARG A 19 -6.32 -7.69 1.83
CA ARG A 19 -6.86 -8.21 3.10
C ARG A 19 -7.57 -9.54 2.86
N THR A 20 -7.08 -10.61 3.47
CA THR A 20 -7.67 -11.96 3.37
C THR A 20 -8.61 -12.31 4.53
N HIS A 21 -8.51 -11.60 5.66
CA HIS A 21 -9.28 -11.88 6.88
C HIS A 21 -10.03 -10.65 7.39
N ASN A 22 -11.19 -10.89 7.98
CA ASN A 22 -11.97 -9.92 8.73
C ASN A 22 -11.43 -9.76 10.17
N ALA A 23 -11.94 -8.76 10.90
CA ALA A 23 -11.56 -8.53 12.30
C ALA A 23 -11.93 -9.69 13.24
N ASP A 24 -12.91 -10.51 12.86
CA ASP A 24 -13.34 -11.71 13.57
C ASP A 24 -12.56 -12.98 13.17
N GLY A 25 -11.52 -12.84 12.33
CA GLY A 25 -10.69 -13.95 11.85
C GLY A 25 -11.30 -14.76 10.70
N THR A 26 -12.54 -14.46 10.28
CA THR A 26 -13.15 -15.13 9.13
C THR A 26 -12.51 -14.69 7.81
N ILE A 27 -12.47 -15.59 6.82
CA ILE A 27 -11.99 -15.27 5.48
C ILE A 27 -13.01 -14.38 4.78
N ARG A 28 -12.56 -13.25 4.22
CA ARG A 28 -13.43 -12.33 3.48
C ARG A 28 -13.77 -12.93 2.10
N LYS A 29 -15.06 -13.19 1.85
CA LYS A 29 -15.60 -13.55 0.52
C LYS A 29 -16.74 -12.62 0.12
N PRO A 30 -16.72 -12.02 -1.09
CA PRO A 30 -15.61 -12.00 -2.04
C PRO A 30 -14.41 -11.21 -1.47
N ILE A 31 -13.20 -11.52 -1.94
CA ILE A 31 -12.00 -10.70 -1.66
C ILE A 31 -12.30 -9.29 -2.19
N THR A 32 -12.76 -8.41 -1.31
CA THR A 32 -12.90 -7.00 -1.63
C THR A 32 -11.60 -6.37 -1.21
N LEU A 33 -10.80 -5.99 -2.21
CA LEU A 33 -9.55 -5.29 -1.96
C LEU A 33 -9.86 -3.90 -1.41
N GLU A 34 -9.22 -3.53 -0.30
CA GLU A 34 -9.39 -2.18 0.22
C GLU A 34 -8.64 -1.20 -0.67
N LYS A 35 -9.35 -0.16 -1.13
CA LYS A 35 -8.79 0.85 -2.02
C LYS A 35 -8.03 1.91 -1.22
N TRP A 36 -6.77 2.12 -1.58
CA TRP A 36 -5.91 3.14 -1.01
C TRP A 36 -5.42 4.08 -2.12
N ARG A 37 -5.20 5.35 -1.78
CA ARG A 37 -4.66 6.37 -2.68
C ARG A 37 -3.34 6.88 -2.15
N VAL A 38 -2.34 6.99 -3.03
CA VAL A 38 -1.05 7.60 -2.69
C VAL A 38 -1.27 9.07 -2.36
N ASN A 39 -0.91 9.45 -1.13
CA ASN A 39 -1.21 10.73 -0.51
C ASN A 39 0.03 11.61 -0.30
N GLY A 40 1.05 11.46 -1.15
CA GLY A 40 2.23 12.32 -1.16
C GLY A 40 3.30 11.82 -2.11
N LYS A 41 4.53 12.35 -1.95
CA LYS A 41 5.70 11.91 -2.71
C LYS A 41 6.22 10.60 -2.13
N VAL A 42 6.61 9.67 -3.01
CA VAL A 42 7.37 8.48 -2.66
C VAL A 42 8.75 8.90 -2.18
N GLN A 43 9.17 8.38 -1.02
CA GLN A 43 10.47 8.61 -0.43
C GLN A 43 11.33 7.36 -0.55
N THR A 44 12.58 7.54 -0.97
CA THR A 44 13.58 6.47 -1.15
C THR A 44 14.91 6.94 -0.56
N TRP A 45 15.77 6.00 -0.15
CA TRP A 45 17.04 6.29 0.50
C TRP A 45 18.22 5.80 -0.34
N LYS A 46 19.14 6.71 -0.71
CA LYS A 46 20.33 6.37 -1.52
C LYS A 46 21.25 5.33 -0.87
N ARG A 47 21.39 5.38 0.46
CA ARG A 47 22.26 4.48 1.25
C ARG A 47 21.57 3.18 1.67
N SER A 48 20.27 3.04 1.39
CA SER A 48 19.43 1.91 1.81
C SER A 48 18.35 1.74 0.74
N PRO A 49 18.71 1.17 -0.42
CA PRO A 49 17.82 1.07 -1.59
C PRO A 49 16.60 0.18 -1.35
N GLU A 50 16.64 -0.68 -0.34
CA GLU A 50 15.52 -1.48 0.15
C GLU A 50 14.44 -0.63 0.83
N ARG A 51 14.83 0.47 1.49
CA ARG A 51 13.93 1.30 2.27
C ARG A 51 13.07 2.20 1.40
N ILE A 52 11.76 2.18 1.63
CA ILE A 52 10.80 3.04 0.95
C ILE A 52 9.75 3.58 1.91
N ARG A 53 9.15 4.72 1.56
CA ARG A 53 8.00 5.25 2.29
C ARG A 53 7.04 5.90 1.31
N VAL A 54 5.84 5.33 1.24
CA VAL A 54 4.75 5.80 0.39
C VAL A 54 3.57 6.15 1.30
N PRO A 55 3.26 7.44 1.49
CA PRO A 55 2.09 7.84 2.28
C PRO A 55 0.82 7.44 1.54
N LEU A 56 -0.12 6.82 2.25
CA LEU A 56 -1.39 6.34 1.72
C LEU A 56 -2.56 6.95 2.50
N LYS A 57 -3.70 7.08 1.83
CA LYS A 57 -4.99 7.38 2.46
C LYS A 57 -6.10 6.49 1.93
N ASN A 58 -7.07 6.20 2.78
CA ASN A 58 -8.33 5.56 2.43
C ASN A 58 -9.49 6.42 3.00
N GLY A 59 -10.20 7.10 2.12
CA GLY A 59 -11.21 8.08 2.51
C GLY A 59 -10.60 9.31 3.21
N LEU A 60 -11.38 9.90 4.12
CA LEU A 60 -11.03 11.14 4.82
C LEU A 60 -10.19 10.92 6.09
N TYR A 61 -10.34 9.76 6.75
CA TYR A 61 -9.83 9.56 8.11
C TYR A 61 -8.79 8.45 8.23
N ASN A 62 -8.72 7.52 7.27
CA ASN A 62 -7.77 6.43 7.35
C ASN A 62 -6.49 6.79 6.59
N TYR A 63 -5.37 6.70 7.30
CA TYR A 63 -4.04 6.94 6.76
C TYR A 63 -3.16 5.75 7.04
N ASN A 64 -2.22 5.49 6.14
CA ASN A 64 -1.23 4.43 6.32
C ASN A 64 0.06 4.79 5.60
N VAL A 65 1.10 4.00 5.82
CA VAL A 65 2.37 4.09 5.10
C VAL A 65 2.67 2.73 4.49
N LEU A 66 2.96 2.72 3.19
CA LEU A 66 3.57 1.56 2.55
C LEU A 66 5.09 1.68 2.65
N ASP A 67 5.70 0.63 3.17
CA ASP A 67 7.14 0.48 3.40
C ASP A 67 7.62 -0.89 2.87
N GLU A 68 8.92 -1.16 3.01
CA GLU A 68 9.57 -2.40 2.59
C GLU A 68 8.96 -3.66 3.23
N ASP A 69 8.43 -3.57 4.44
CA ASP A 69 7.93 -4.71 5.20
C ASP A 69 6.50 -5.08 4.79
N ASN A 70 5.72 -4.10 4.33
CA ASN A 70 4.31 -4.28 4.03
C ASN A 70 3.95 -4.22 2.52
N VAL A 71 4.91 -3.89 1.65
CA VAL A 71 4.71 -3.76 0.19
C VAL A 71 4.10 -5.02 -0.46
N GLY A 72 4.36 -6.20 0.11
CA GLY A 72 3.81 -7.48 -0.35
C GLY A 72 2.28 -7.55 -0.26
N PHE A 73 1.68 -6.83 0.68
CA PHE A 73 0.24 -6.83 0.92
C PHE A 73 -0.56 -5.92 -0.01
N PHE A 74 0.10 -5.18 -0.90
CA PHE A 74 -0.59 -4.29 -1.84
C PHE A 74 -0.50 -4.78 -3.28
N GLU A 75 -1.35 -4.30 -4.18
CA GLU A 75 -1.23 -4.49 -5.63
C GLU A 75 -1.73 -3.27 -6.39
N ILE A 76 -1.21 -3.09 -7.60
CA ILE A 76 -1.82 -2.24 -8.61
C ILE A 76 -2.83 -3.11 -9.36
N ASN A 77 -3.97 -2.53 -9.72
CA ASN A 77 -4.97 -3.20 -10.56
C ASN A 77 -4.59 -3.12 -12.03
#